data_AF-A0A1X1CXD5-F1
#
_entry.id   AF-A0A1X1CXD5-F1
#
_cell.length_a   1.000
_cell.length_b   1.000
_cell.length_c   1.000
_cell.angle_alpha   90.00
_cell.angle_beta   90.00
_cell.angle_gamma   90.00
#
_symmetry.space_group_name_H-M   'P 1'
#
loop_
_entity.id
_entity.type
_entity.pdbx_description
1 polymer ?
#
loop_
_entity_poly.entity_id
_entity_poly.type
_entity_poly.pdbx_seq_one_letter_code
_entity_poly.pdbx_strand_id
1 'polypeptide(L)'
;MLGTATLLAGAIQQVATGDFSTGIKGNQLTTVGGDAETDITGDAAITVGKALTEKVGQLRQSIAGARQEIIAPVVWIGSQQINVAQLMLDTVELVQQLADQLASHTHPSTGQPTNSKAIAQSGQRATALREKYSPVIG
;
A
#
# COMPACT_ATOMS: atom_id res chain seq x y z
N MET A 1 -30.38 -12.46 -33.03
CA MET A 1 -30.39 -11.03 -33.39
C MET A 1 -29.82 -10.25 -32.22
N LEU A 2 -28.73 -9.50 -32.41
CA LEU A 2 -28.21 -8.56 -31.41
C LEU A 2 -29.04 -7.28 -31.56
N GLY A 3 -29.88 -6.98 -30.58
CA GLY A 3 -30.67 -5.75 -30.51
C GLY A 3 -30.57 -5.17 -29.12
N THR A 4 -30.68 -3.86 -29.00
CA THR A 4 -30.70 -3.16 -27.70
C THR A 4 -32.05 -3.43 -27.03
N ALA A 5 -32.05 -4.03 -25.84
CA ALA A 5 -33.23 -4.12 -25.00
C ALA A 5 -33.05 -3.14 -23.82
N THR A 6 -34.01 -2.23 -23.63
CA THR A 6 -34.00 -1.24 -22.55
C THR A 6 -35.20 -1.50 -21.64
N LEU A 7 -34.94 -1.79 -20.37
CA LEU A 7 -35.99 -1.78 -19.34
C LEU A 7 -36.01 -0.39 -18.69
N LEU A 8 -37.09 0.37 -18.88
CA LEU A 8 -37.18 1.77 -18.44
C LEU A 8 -37.69 1.92 -16.99
N ALA A 9 -38.39 0.91 -16.45
CA ALA A 9 -38.89 0.89 -15.08
C ALA A 9 -39.14 -0.56 -14.62
N GLY A 10 -38.81 -0.87 -13.36
CA GLY A 10 -39.05 -2.18 -12.74
C GLY A 10 -37.83 -2.69 -11.95
N ALA A 11 -38.08 -3.62 -11.02
CA ALA A 11 -37.02 -4.35 -10.35
C ALA A 11 -36.57 -5.52 -11.23
N ILE A 12 -35.26 -5.74 -11.31
CA ILE A 12 -34.68 -6.94 -11.92
C ILE A 12 -34.05 -7.75 -10.78
N GLN A 13 -34.46 -9.00 -10.65
CA GLN A 13 -33.84 -9.96 -9.75
C GLN A 13 -33.31 -11.14 -10.57
N GLN A 14 -32.04 -11.47 -10.36
CA GLN A 14 -31.39 -12.63 -10.97
C GLN A 14 -30.99 -13.58 -9.84
N VAL A 15 -31.46 -14.83 -9.91
CA VAL A 15 -31.13 -15.89 -8.95
C VAL A 15 -30.71 -17.11 -9.73
N ALA A 16 -29.54 -17.66 -9.40
CA ALA A 16 -29.03 -18.91 -9.92
C ALA A 16 -28.66 -19.81 -8.74
N THR A 17 -29.07 -21.08 -8.79
CA THR A 17 -28.65 -22.10 -7.81
C THR A 17 -27.32 -22.76 -8.21
N GLY A 18 -26.94 -22.65 -9.49
CA GLY A 18 -25.65 -23.07 -10.01
C GLY A 18 -24.80 -21.87 -10.44
N ASP A 19 -23.86 -22.12 -11.35
CA ASP A 19 -22.92 -21.10 -11.81
C ASP A 19 -23.61 -19.96 -12.56
N PHE A 20 -23.10 -18.74 -12.35
CA PHE A 20 -23.54 -17.53 -13.06
C PHE A 20 -22.32 -16.82 -13.64
N SER A 21 -22.39 -16.44 -14.92
CA SER A 21 -21.32 -15.72 -15.61
C SER A 21 -21.88 -14.59 -16.47
N THR A 22 -21.24 -13.43 -16.41
CA THR A 22 -21.53 -12.28 -17.29
C THR A 22 -20.30 -11.92 -18.09
N GLY A 23 -20.47 -11.58 -19.36
CA GLY A 23 -19.39 -11.25 -20.28
C GLY A 23 -19.72 -10.01 -21.09
N ILE A 24 -18.82 -9.02 -21.07
CA ILE A 24 -19.02 -7.73 -21.75
C ILE A 24 -17.78 -7.47 -22.60
N LYS A 25 -17.95 -7.44 -23.93
CA LYS A 25 -16.88 -7.12 -24.88
C LYS A 25 -16.57 -5.62 -24.92
N GLY A 26 -17.58 -4.79 -24.65
CA GLY A 26 -17.48 -3.34 -24.63
C GLY A 26 -17.20 -2.80 -23.23
N ASN A 27 -17.85 -1.68 -22.91
CA ASN A 27 -17.71 -1.02 -21.62
C ASN A 27 -18.84 -1.44 -20.67
N GLN A 28 -18.53 -1.53 -19.38
CA GLN A 28 -19.51 -1.69 -18.31
C GLN A 28 -19.55 -0.41 -17.46
N LEU A 29 -20.75 0.11 -17.18
CA LEU A 29 -20.98 1.16 -16.20
C LEU A 29 -22.04 0.68 -15.22
N THR A 30 -21.74 0.74 -13.93
CA THR A 30 -22.67 0.44 -12.84
C THR A 30 -22.84 1.71 -12.01
N THR A 31 -24.06 2.24 -11.98
CA THR A 31 -24.42 3.39 -11.16
C THR A 31 -25.52 2.96 -10.20
N VAL A 32 -25.29 3.17 -8.91
CA VAL A 32 -26.23 2.83 -7.84
C VAL A 32 -26.57 4.12 -7.10
N GLY A 33 -27.85 4.45 -6.99
CA GLY A 33 -28.31 5.65 -6.28
C GLY A 33 -28.39 5.47 -4.76
N GLY A 34 -28.48 4.24 -4.29
CA GLY A 34 -28.39 3.85 -2.88
C GLY A 34 -27.12 3.04 -2.61
N ASP A 35 -27.25 1.96 -1.85
CA ASP A 35 -26.13 1.12 -1.44
C ASP A 35 -25.88 -0.06 -2.38
N ALA A 36 -24.62 -0.48 -2.48
CA ALA A 36 -24.21 -1.68 -3.18
C ALA A 36 -23.47 -2.59 -2.20
N GLU A 37 -23.91 -3.84 -2.09
CA GLU A 37 -23.32 -4.85 -1.20
C GLU A 37 -22.87 -6.06 -2.03
N THR A 38 -21.77 -6.68 -1.60
CA THR A 38 -21.24 -7.90 -2.22
C THR A 38 -20.76 -8.81 -1.10
N ASP A 39 -21.47 -9.92 -0.92
CA ASP A 39 -21.12 -10.97 0.05
C ASP A 39 -20.62 -12.20 -0.71
N ILE A 40 -19.41 -12.64 -0.37
CA ILE A 40 -18.71 -13.74 -1.02
C ILE A 40 -18.12 -14.61 0.09
N THR A 41 -18.64 -15.83 0.24
CA THR A 41 -18.11 -16.79 1.22
C THR A 41 -16.75 -17.36 0.81
N GLY A 42 -16.49 -17.46 -0.48
CA GLY A 42 -15.24 -17.96 -1.05
C GLY A 42 -14.27 -16.83 -1.41
N ASP A 43 -13.45 -17.08 -2.42
CA ASP A 43 -12.45 -16.11 -2.89
C ASP A 43 -13.05 -15.07 -3.83
N ALA A 44 -12.56 -13.84 -3.73
CA ALA A 44 -12.81 -12.76 -4.68
C ALA A 44 -11.51 -12.42 -5.42
N ALA A 45 -11.53 -12.50 -6.74
CA ALA A 45 -10.39 -12.14 -7.59
C ALA A 45 -10.77 -11.02 -8.56
N ILE A 46 -9.96 -9.97 -8.60
CA ILE A 46 -10.12 -8.83 -9.52
C ILE A 46 -8.83 -8.71 -10.33
N THR A 47 -8.94 -8.82 -11.65
CA THR A 47 -7.80 -8.62 -12.56
C THR A 47 -8.05 -7.40 -13.43
N VAL A 48 -7.17 -6.41 -13.34
CA VAL A 48 -7.23 -5.16 -14.10
C VAL A 48 -5.97 -5.05 -14.95
N GLY A 49 -6.12 -4.96 -16.27
CA GLY A 49 -4.97 -4.89 -17.19
C GLY A 49 -4.29 -3.51 -17.28
N LYS A 50 -4.86 -2.49 -16.64
CA LYS A 50 -4.36 -1.11 -16.61
C LYS A 50 -4.48 -0.54 -15.19
N ALA A 51 -5.09 0.64 -15.02
CA ALA A 51 -5.25 1.29 -13.72
C ALA A 51 -6.54 0.87 -13.01
N LEU A 52 -6.45 0.68 -11.69
CA LEU A 52 -7.59 0.60 -10.77
C LEU A 52 -7.61 1.90 -9.95
N THR A 53 -8.70 2.67 -10.07
CA THR A 53 -8.89 3.91 -9.30
C THR A 53 -10.11 3.76 -8.40
N GLU A 54 -9.89 3.90 -7.09
CA GLU A 54 -10.95 3.86 -6.08
C GLU A 54 -11.02 5.20 -5.37
N LYS A 55 -12.19 5.85 -5.41
CA LYS A 55 -12.44 7.10 -4.68
C LYS A 55 -13.48 6.83 -3.60
N VAL A 56 -13.06 6.90 -2.34
CA VAL A 56 -13.89 6.65 -1.17
C VAL A 56 -14.15 7.96 -0.44
N GLY A 57 -15.41 8.33 -0.24
CA GLY A 57 -15.79 9.63 0.31
C GLY A 57 -15.59 9.77 1.82
N GLN A 58 -15.70 8.67 2.57
CA GLN A 58 -15.58 8.67 4.03
C GLN A 58 -14.53 7.67 4.51
N LEU A 59 -14.84 6.37 4.54
CA LEU A 59 -14.01 5.35 5.16
C LEU A 59 -13.70 4.22 4.19
N ARG A 60 -12.42 3.92 4.03
CA ARG A 60 -11.94 2.65 3.47
C ARG A 60 -11.48 1.76 4.62
N GLN A 61 -12.14 0.63 4.81
CA GLN A 61 -11.68 -0.43 5.72
C GLN A 61 -11.20 -1.63 4.90
N SER A 62 -10.01 -2.12 5.24
CA SER A 62 -9.46 -3.37 4.72
C SER A 62 -8.96 -4.15 5.92
N ILE A 63 -9.65 -5.24 6.26
CA ILE A 63 -9.43 -6.02 7.48
C ILE A 63 -9.20 -7.46 7.04
N ALA A 64 -7.96 -7.93 7.17
CA ALA A 64 -7.60 -9.32 6.90
C ALA A 64 -7.49 -10.10 8.21
N GLY A 65 -8.07 -11.30 8.26
CA GLY A 65 -8.00 -12.17 9.45
C GLY A 65 -6.63 -12.80 9.70
N ALA A 66 -5.78 -12.89 8.67
CA ALA A 66 -4.46 -13.50 8.77
C ALA A 66 -3.33 -12.60 8.26
N ARG A 67 -3.40 -12.16 6.99
CA ARG A 67 -2.35 -11.35 6.35
C ARG A 67 -2.95 -10.40 5.33
N GLN A 68 -2.45 -9.17 5.32
CA GLN A 68 -2.70 -8.19 4.26
C GLN A 68 -1.39 -7.92 3.53
N GLU A 69 -1.44 -7.98 2.20
CA GLU A 69 -0.29 -7.73 1.33
C GLU A 69 -0.55 -6.51 0.45
N ILE A 70 0.42 -5.58 0.41
CA ILE A 70 0.46 -4.44 -0.51
C ILE A 70 1.78 -4.55 -1.27
N ILE A 71 1.73 -5.08 -2.49
CA ILE A 71 2.92 -5.42 -3.27
C ILE A 71 2.90 -4.61 -4.55
N ALA A 72 3.92 -3.77 -4.71
CA ALA A 72 4.17 -2.98 -5.90
C ALA A 72 5.68 -2.73 -6.04
N PRO A 73 6.20 -2.42 -7.25
CA PRO A 73 7.57 -1.95 -7.40
C PRO A 73 7.87 -0.73 -6.52
N VAL A 74 6.89 0.15 -6.35
CA VAL A 74 6.95 1.35 -5.51
C VAL A 74 5.63 1.49 -4.75
N VAL A 75 5.70 1.70 -3.44
CA VAL A 75 4.55 1.85 -2.53
C VAL A 75 4.48 3.28 -1.99
N TRP A 76 3.29 3.87 -2.11
CA TRP A 76 2.95 5.17 -1.54
C TRP A 76 1.77 5.04 -0.58
N ILE A 77 1.96 5.42 0.68
CA ILE A 77 0.92 5.36 1.72
C ILE A 77 0.88 6.71 2.42
N GLY A 78 -0.16 7.50 2.18
CA GLY A 78 -0.32 8.80 2.84
C GLY A 78 -1.14 9.78 2.02
N SER A 79 -0.74 11.04 2.01
CA SER A 79 -1.40 12.12 1.28
C SER A 79 -0.75 12.32 -0.10
N GLN A 80 -1.21 13.30 -0.87
CA GLN A 80 -0.55 13.67 -2.14
C GLN A 80 0.87 14.21 -1.96
N GLN A 81 1.20 14.72 -0.76
CA GLN A 81 2.49 15.34 -0.47
C GLN A 81 3.36 14.51 0.48
N ILE A 82 2.76 13.62 1.27
CA ILE A 82 3.46 12.88 2.31
C ILE A 82 3.27 11.38 2.07
N ASN A 83 4.39 10.69 1.84
CA ASN A 83 4.46 9.24 1.94
C ASN A 83 4.93 8.84 3.34
N VAL A 84 4.06 8.24 4.14
CA VAL A 84 4.38 7.78 5.50
C VAL A 84 5.45 6.69 5.48
N ALA A 85 5.59 5.92 4.39
CA ALA A 85 6.68 4.95 4.27
C ALA A 85 8.06 5.62 4.25
N GLN A 86 8.17 6.85 3.71
CA GLN A 86 9.41 7.62 3.69
C GLN A 86 9.95 7.91 5.10
N LEU A 87 9.07 8.06 6.08
CA LEU A 87 9.45 8.24 7.49
C LEU A 87 10.34 7.10 8.00
N MET A 88 10.18 5.88 7.49
CA MET A 88 11.05 4.76 7.86
C MET A 88 12.48 4.97 7.38
N LEU A 89 12.68 5.50 6.16
CA LEU A 89 14.01 5.80 5.62
C LEU A 89 14.65 7.01 6.33
N ASP A 90 13.85 8.03 6.63
CA ASP A 90 14.29 9.22 7.35
C ASP A 90 14.71 8.86 8.78
N THR A 91 13.99 7.93 9.43
CA THR A 91 14.36 7.43 10.76
C THR A 91 15.67 6.65 10.72
N VAL A 92 15.89 5.81 9.70
CA VAL A 92 17.16 5.09 9.52
C VAL A 92 18.33 6.05 9.26
N GLU A 93 18.09 7.12 8.51
CA GLU A 93 19.10 8.17 8.31
C GLU A 93 19.42 8.93 9.61
N LEU A 94 18.41 9.27 10.41
CA LEU A 94 18.62 9.91 11.70
C LEU A 94 19.43 9.02 12.66
N VAL A 95 19.21 7.70 12.62
CA VAL A 95 20.02 6.72 13.39
C VAL A 95 21.48 6.72 12.91
N GLN A 96 21.73 6.80 11.61
CA GLN A 96 23.10 6.92 11.09
C GLN A 96 23.79 8.21 11.57
N GLN A 97 23.10 9.35 11.45
CA GLN A 97 23.64 10.64 11.91
C GLN A 97 23.96 10.61 13.42
N LEU A 98 23.07 10.04 14.23
CA LEU A 98 23.29 9.89 15.67
C LEU A 98 24.49 8.98 15.97
N ALA A 99 24.63 7.87 15.24
CA ALA A 99 25.77 6.96 15.39
C ALA A 99 27.10 7.67 15.04
N ASP A 100 27.13 8.49 13.99
CA ASP A 100 28.34 9.23 13.60
C ASP A 100 28.70 10.31 14.62
N GLN A 101 27.70 11.06 15.12
CA GLN A 101 27.89 12.03 16.20
C GLN A 101 28.41 11.34 17.47
N LEU A 102 27.85 10.18 17.83
CA LEU A 102 28.27 9.43 19.00
C LEU A 102 29.65 8.79 18.82
N ALA A 103 30.01 8.32 17.62
CA ALA A 103 31.34 7.77 17.37
C ALA A 103 32.44 8.84 17.45
N SER A 104 32.10 10.09 17.08
CA SER A 104 33.03 11.21 17.01
C SER A 104 33.07 12.08 18.27
N HIS A 105 32.11 11.93 19.19
CA HIS A 105 32.10 12.73 20.42
C HIS A 105 33.37 12.48 21.25
N THR A 106 33.81 13.49 21.99
CA THR A 106 35.03 13.42 22.81
C THR A 106 34.85 14.21 24.09
N HIS A 107 35.50 13.78 25.17
CA HIS A 107 35.65 14.57 26.39
C HIS A 107 37.09 15.10 26.51
N PRO A 108 37.33 16.26 27.15
CA PRO A 108 38.64 16.88 27.24
C PRO A 108 39.78 15.99 27.78
N SER A 109 39.47 15.00 28.63
CA SER A 109 40.50 14.20 29.33
C SER A 109 40.47 12.70 29.01
N THR A 110 39.43 12.20 28.35
CA THR A 110 39.30 10.76 28.02
C THR A 110 39.30 10.49 26.52
N GLY A 111 39.19 11.54 25.69
CA GLY A 111 39.10 11.38 24.24
C GLY A 111 37.75 10.83 23.78
N GLN A 112 37.76 10.16 22.62
CA GLN A 112 36.61 9.47 22.04
C GLN A 112 36.23 8.20 22.83
N PRO A 113 35.02 7.66 22.62
CA PRO A 113 34.64 6.36 23.14
C PRO A 113 35.61 5.26 22.74
N THR A 114 35.90 4.35 23.67
CA THR A 114 36.75 3.17 23.42
C THR A 114 36.16 2.21 22.38
N ASN A 115 34.85 2.31 22.12
CA ASN A 115 34.12 1.56 21.11
C ASN A 115 33.69 2.41 19.90
N SER A 116 34.30 3.58 19.65
CA SER A 116 33.93 4.51 18.57
C SER A 116 33.78 3.82 17.20
N LYS A 117 34.71 2.93 16.84
CA LYS A 117 34.65 2.14 15.60
C LYS A 117 33.39 1.27 15.50
N ALA A 118 32.99 0.61 16.60
CA ALA A 118 31.80 -0.23 16.61
C ALA A 118 30.52 0.62 16.51
N ILE A 119 30.52 1.82 17.08
CA ILE A 119 29.41 2.77 16.94
C ILE A 119 29.29 3.23 15.48
N ALA A 120 30.39 3.65 14.85
CA ALA A 120 30.40 4.03 13.43
C ALA A 120 29.93 2.89 12.51
N GLN A 121 30.29 1.63 12.82
CA GLN A 121 29.78 0.46 12.10
C GLN A 121 28.26 0.30 12.22
N SER A 122 27.65 0.72 13.33
CA SER A 122 26.18 0.74 13.46
C SER A 122 25.55 1.77 12.50
N GLY A 123 26.18 2.93 12.33
CA GLY A 123 25.79 3.93 11.33
C GLY A 123 25.86 3.38 9.90
N GLN A 124 26.94 2.67 9.55
CA GLN A 124 27.08 2.02 8.24
C GLN A 124 25.99 0.97 7.98
N ARG A 125 25.56 0.22 9.01
CA ARG A 125 24.44 -0.72 8.87
C ARG A 125 23.13 0.00 8.59
N ALA A 126 22.90 1.16 9.20
CA ALA A 126 21.73 1.98 8.91
C ALA A 126 21.74 2.45 7.45
N THR A 127 22.87 2.93 6.93
CA THR A 127 23.02 3.25 5.50
C THR A 127 22.65 2.07 4.60
N ALA A 128 23.17 0.88 4.87
CA ALA A 128 22.86 -0.32 4.08
C ALA A 128 21.36 -0.71 4.11
N LEU A 129 20.68 -0.50 5.25
CA LEU A 129 19.23 -0.72 5.33
C LEU A 129 18.47 0.30 4.48
N ARG A 130 18.86 1.57 4.51
CA ARG A 130 18.25 2.61 3.69
C ARG A 130 18.37 2.26 2.20
N GLU A 131 19.56 1.90 1.74
CA GLU A 131 19.80 1.49 0.35
C GLU A 131 18.98 0.27 -0.06
N LYS A 132 18.81 -0.69 0.85
CA LYS A 132 18.00 -1.88 0.60
C LYS A 132 16.51 -1.58 0.40
N TYR A 133 15.96 -0.63 1.17
CA TYR A 133 14.51 -0.38 1.20
C TYR A 133 14.07 0.84 0.37
N SER A 134 14.97 1.77 0.05
CA SER A 134 14.61 2.95 -0.75
C SER A 134 13.99 2.65 -2.12
N PRO A 135 14.30 1.55 -2.84
CA PRO A 135 13.71 1.31 -4.15
C PRO A 135 12.20 1.04 -4.14
N VAL A 136 11.63 0.62 -3.00
CA VAL A 136 10.20 0.25 -2.90
C VAL A 136 9.34 1.32 -2.25
N ILE A 137 9.92 2.45 -1.84
CA ILE A 137 9.22 3.57 -1.19
C ILE A 137 9.18 4.72 -2.18
N GLY A 138 7.96 5.19 -2.48
CA GLY A 138 7.70 6.25 -3.46
C GLY A 138 7.86 7.66 -2.95
#